data_AF-A0AA40K627-F1
#
_entry.id   AF-A0AA40K627-F1
#
_cell.length_a   1.000
_cell.length_b   1.000
_cell.length_c   1.000
_cell.angle_alpha   90.00
_cell.angle_beta   90.00
_cell.angle_gamma   90.00
#
_symmetry.space_group_name_H-M   'P 1'
#
loop_
_entity.id
_entity.type
_entity.pdbx_description
1 polymer ?
#
loop_
_entity_poly.entity_id
_entity_poly.type
_entity_poly.pdbx_seq_one_letter_code
_entity_poly.pdbx_strand_id
1 'polypeptide(L)'
;GKHFTVDRLLDRWKGWFYVKWFDGSCSWEPRKNILDPGLIEDLERNHRGLHLGVEVIRPRSTKGRKTEYRVHFKGRPEKEDTWVAEKYMSPELIVMYKSG
;
A
#
# COMPACT_ATOMS: atom_id res chain seq x y z
N GLY A 1 17.96 -9.71 -18.68
CA GLY A 1 17.60 -9.04 -17.41
C GLY A 1 17.00 -10.06 -16.48
N LYS A 2 17.14 -9.92 -15.16
CA LYS A 2 16.42 -10.81 -14.22
C LYS A 2 14.92 -10.53 -14.35
N HIS A 3 14.18 -11.47 -14.92
CA HIS A 3 12.73 -11.50 -14.85
C HIS A 3 12.38 -12.06 -13.48
N PHE A 4 11.95 -11.20 -12.55
CA PHE A 4 11.41 -11.67 -11.29
C PHE A 4 9.97 -12.09 -11.54
N THR A 5 9.67 -13.35 -11.25
CA THR A 5 8.31 -13.86 -11.36
C THR A 5 7.50 -13.31 -10.18
N VAL A 6 6.36 -12.69 -10.46
CA VAL A 6 5.44 -12.18 -9.43
C VAL A 6 4.61 -13.36 -8.90
N ASP A 7 4.54 -13.54 -7.57
CA ASP A 7 3.61 -14.49 -6.93
C ASP A 7 2.21 -13.86 -6.84
N ARG A 8 2.12 -12.68 -6.22
CA ARG A 8 0.84 -11.99 -6.01
C ARG A 8 1.02 -10.49 -5.82
N LEU A 9 0.02 -9.70 -6.22
CA LEU A 9 -0.13 -8.31 -5.77
C LEU A 9 -0.91 -8.27 -4.45
N LEU A 10 -0.33 -7.66 -3.43
CA LEU A 10 -0.86 -7.61 -2.07
C LEU A 10 -1.65 -6.33 -1.80
N ASP A 11 -1.20 -5.20 -2.37
CA ASP A 11 -1.83 -3.89 -2.19
C ASP A 11 -1.51 -2.98 -3.38
N ARG A 12 -2.15 -1.81 -3.41
CA ARG A 12 -1.81 -0.73 -4.34
C ARG A 12 -1.96 0.64 -3.72
N TRP A 13 -1.14 1.56 -4.19
CA TRP A 13 -1.26 2.98 -3.90
C TRP A 13 -0.98 3.80 -5.15
N LYS A 14 -2.01 4.48 -5.65
CA LYS A 14 -1.94 5.23 -6.92
C LYS A 14 -1.39 4.34 -8.04
N GLY A 15 -0.26 4.71 -8.65
CA GLY A 15 0.40 3.96 -9.72
C GLY A 15 1.42 2.92 -9.25
N TRP A 16 1.36 2.49 -7.99
CA TRP A 16 2.28 1.51 -7.40
C TRP A 16 1.53 0.30 -6.83
N PHE A 17 2.20 -0.85 -6.84
CA PHE A 17 1.70 -2.10 -6.27
C PHE A 17 2.68 -2.63 -5.23
N TYR A 18 2.16 -3.15 -4.13
CA TYR A 18 2.96 -3.93 -3.20
C TYR A 18 2.95 -5.38 -3.66
N VAL A 19 4.11 -5.88 -4.04
CA VAL A 19 4.28 -7.17 -4.72
C VAL A 19 4.86 -8.17 -3.74
N LYS A 20 4.31 -9.38 -3.72
CA LYS A 20 4.97 -10.56 -3.17
C LYS A 20 5.66 -11.32 -4.29
N TRP A 21 6.94 -11.60 -4.09
CA TRP A 21 7.77 -12.37 -5.01
C TRP A 21 7.78 -13.84 -4.64
N PHE A 22 8.13 -14.72 -5.59
CA PHE A 22 8.21 -16.17 -5.33
C PHE A 22 9.26 -16.56 -4.28
N ASP A 23 10.29 -15.75 -4.07
CA ASP A 23 11.27 -15.95 -3.00
C ASP A 23 10.74 -15.53 -1.60
N GLY A 24 9.50 -15.06 -1.53
CA GLY A 24 8.82 -14.64 -0.31
C GLY A 24 9.10 -13.19 0.08
N SER A 25 10.03 -12.50 -0.58
CA SER A 25 10.27 -11.07 -0.34
C SER A 25 9.09 -10.23 -0.84
N CYS A 26 9.01 -8.98 -0.37
CA CYS A 26 7.99 -8.03 -0.81
C CYS A 26 8.59 -6.65 -1.08
N SER A 27 8.15 -6.00 -2.17
CA SER A 27 8.57 -4.63 -2.51
C SER A 27 7.47 -3.85 -3.23
N TRP A 28 7.64 -2.53 -3.28
CA TRP A 28 6.76 -1.66 -4.06
C TRP A 28 7.29 -1.52 -5.50
N GLU A 29 6.43 -1.82 -6.47
CA GLU A 29 6.74 -1.73 -7.91
C GLU A 29 5.80 -0.74 -8.62
N PRO A 30 6.30 0.04 -9.60
CA PRO A 30 5.46 0.91 -10.40
C PRO A 30 4.59 0.07 -11.35
N ARG A 31 3.39 0.57 -11.68
CA ARG A 31 2.42 -0.06 -12.60
C ARG A 31 3.04 -0.58 -13.90
N LYS A 32 4.04 0.13 -14.46
CA LYS A 32 4.73 -0.27 -15.71
C LYS A 32 5.51 -1.59 -15.60
N ASN A 33 5.85 -2.02 -14.38
CA ASN A 33 6.54 -3.29 -14.13
C ASN A 33 5.56 -4.46 -13.95
N ILE A 34 4.27 -4.17 -13.78
CA ILE A 34 3.21 -5.19 -13.65
C ILE A 34 2.61 -5.44 -15.03
N LEU A 35 3.05 -6.53 -15.66
CA LEU A 35 2.71 -6.86 -17.04
C LEU A 35 1.42 -7.67 -17.16
N ASP A 36 1.09 -8.47 -16.14
CA ASP A 36 -0.10 -9.31 -16.12
C ASP A 36 -1.31 -8.53 -15.59
N PRO A 37 -2.33 -8.25 -16.44
CA PRO A 37 -3.54 -7.56 -15.99
C PRO A 37 -4.41 -8.42 -15.07
N GLY A 38 -4.36 -9.75 -15.16
CA GLY A 38 -5.13 -10.65 -14.30
C GLY A 38 -4.76 -10.50 -12.82
N LEU A 39 -3.48 -10.27 -12.53
CA LEU A 39 -3.01 -9.97 -11.18
C LEU A 39 -3.62 -8.67 -10.61
N ILE A 40 -3.85 -7.67 -11.47
CA ILE A 40 -4.44 -6.40 -11.06
C ILE A 40 -5.94 -6.60 -10.78
N GLU A 41 -6.64 -7.29 -11.67
CA GLU A 41 -8.05 -7.63 -11.49
C GLU A 41 -8.26 -8.43 -10.19
N ASP A 42 -7.38 -9.40 -9.91
CA ASP A 42 -7.43 -10.22 -8.69
C ASP A 42 -7.28 -9.40 -7.41
N LEU A 43 -6.36 -8.44 -7.41
CA LEU A 43 -6.19 -7.50 -6.30
C LEU A 43 -7.44 -6.61 -6.14
N GLU A 44 -7.91 -6.02 -7.23
CA GLU A 44 -8.98 -5.03 -7.21
C GLU A 44 -10.31 -5.59 -6.71
N ARG A 45 -10.61 -6.87 -6.98
CA ARG A 45 -11.83 -7.52 -6.49
C ARG A 45 -11.97 -7.49 -4.97
N ASN A 46 -10.86 -7.44 -4.22
CA ASN A 46 -10.87 -7.52 -2.76
C ASN A 46 -10.19 -6.31 -2.09
N HIS A 47 -9.77 -5.30 -2.85
CA HIS A 47 -9.04 -4.15 -2.31
C HIS A 47 -9.96 -3.23 -1.51
N ARG A 48 -9.71 -3.11 -0.20
CA ARG A 48 -10.53 -2.30 0.74
C ARG A 48 -9.82 -1.05 1.25
N GLY A 49 -8.88 -0.52 0.45
CA GLY A 49 -8.02 0.58 0.84
C GLY A 49 -6.63 0.13 1.25
N LEU A 50 -5.74 1.10 1.40
CA LEU A 50 -4.32 0.88 1.69
C LEU A 50 -4.14 0.18 3.04
N HIS A 51 -3.46 -0.97 3.03
CA HIS A 51 -3.32 -1.85 4.18
C HIS A 51 -1.90 -2.44 4.30
N LEU A 52 -1.48 -3.22 3.31
CA LEU A 52 -0.22 -3.96 3.31
C LEU A 52 0.92 -3.13 2.71
N GLY A 53 2.14 -3.45 3.12
CA GLY A 53 3.34 -2.75 2.65
C GLY A 53 3.52 -1.33 3.18
N VAL A 54 2.72 -0.94 4.17
CA VAL A 54 2.82 0.36 4.83
C VAL A 54 2.88 0.24 6.35
N GLU A 55 3.34 1.32 6.97
CA GLU A 55 3.27 1.56 8.41
C GLU A 55 2.61 2.93 8.63
N VAL A 56 1.71 3.03 9.61
CA VAL A 56 1.10 4.30 10.01
C VAL A 56 1.99 4.96 11.06
N ILE A 57 2.53 6.13 10.73
CA ILE A 57 3.40 6.90 11.63
C ILE A 57 2.56 7.71 12.62
N ARG A 58 1.64 8.54 12.12
CA ARG A 58 0.81 9.42 12.95
C ARG A 58 -0.42 9.95 12.23
N PRO A 59 -1.52 10.23 12.95
CA PRO A 59 -2.67 10.94 12.41
C PRO A 59 -2.48 12.46 12.47
N ARG A 60 -3.30 13.18 11.70
CA ARG A 60 -3.58 14.61 11.89
C ARG A 60 -5.05 14.91 11.60
N SER A 61 -5.59 15.91 12.30
CA SER A 61 -6.88 16.52 11.95
C SER A 61 -6.67 17.66 10.97
N THR A 62 -7.48 17.71 9.91
CA THR A 62 -7.45 18.78 8.90
C THR A 62 -8.59 19.79 9.11
N LYS A 63 -8.49 20.95 8.45
CA LYS A 63 -9.58 21.94 8.40
C LYS A 63 -10.80 21.27 7.75
N GLY A 64 -11.88 21.08 8.52
CA GLY A 64 -13.05 20.31 8.11
C GLY A 64 -13.25 18.97 8.83
N ARG A 65 -12.52 18.72 9.93
CA ARG A 65 -12.66 17.52 10.80
C ARG A 65 -12.42 16.19 10.08
N LYS A 66 -11.65 16.18 9.00
CA LYS A 66 -11.20 14.96 8.34
C LYS A 66 -9.85 14.53 8.92
N THR A 67 -9.70 13.24 9.18
CA THR A 67 -8.44 12.64 9.60
C THR A 67 -7.61 12.24 8.39
N GLU A 68 -6.32 12.50 8.46
CA GLU A 68 -5.32 11.93 7.55
C GLU A 68 -4.25 11.21 8.35
N TYR A 69 -3.65 10.18 7.76
CA TYR A 69 -2.58 9.39 8.36
C TYR A 69 -1.31 9.59 7.56
N ARG A 70 -0.21 9.89 8.25
CA ARG A 70 1.13 9.87 7.67
C ARG A 70 1.56 8.42 7.58
N VAL A 71 1.83 7.94 6.37
CA VAL A 71 2.23 6.55 6.12
C VAL A 71 3.66 6.48 5.60
N HIS A 72 4.38 5.46 6.04
CA HIS A 72 5.65 5.02 5.49
C HIS A 72 5.44 3.81 4.59
N PHE A 73 6.10 3.76 3.43
CA PHE A 73 6.04 2.62 2.52
C PHE A 73 7.25 1.72 2.76
N LYS A 74 7.03 0.48 3.18
CA LYS A 74 8.10 -0.45 3.55
C LYS A 74 9.14 -0.60 2.43
N GLY A 75 10.41 -0.41 2.75
CA GLY A 75 11.52 -0.49 1.80
C GLY A 75 11.66 0.71 0.86
N ARG A 76 10.88 1.79 1.06
CA ARG A 76 11.02 3.06 0.34
C ARG A 76 11.67 4.11 1.25
N PRO A 77 12.35 5.12 0.69
CA PRO A 77 12.92 6.21 1.48
C PRO A 77 11.85 7.05 2.21
N GLU A 78 12.16 7.54 3.42
CA GLU A 78 11.25 8.38 4.24
C GLU A 78 10.75 9.65 3.54
N LYS A 79 11.53 10.19 2.59
CA LYS A 79 11.11 11.34 1.77
C LYS A 79 9.85 11.06 0.94
N GLU A 80 9.49 9.78 0.77
CA GLU A 80 8.28 9.35 0.07
C GLU A 80 7.07 9.14 0.98
N ASP A 81 7.26 9.27 2.30
CA ASP A 81 6.16 9.26 3.24
C ASP A 81 5.13 10.32 2.86
N THR A 82 3.85 10.00 3.03
CA THR A 82 2.78 10.86 2.55
C THR A 82 1.58 10.86 3.47
N TRP A 83 0.77 11.91 3.39
CA TRP A 83 -0.50 11.98 4.10
C TRP A 83 -1.59 11.34 3.25
N VAL A 84 -2.26 10.35 3.83
CA VAL A 84 -3.36 9.61 3.21
C VAL A 84 -4.63 9.90 3.97
N ALA A 85 -5.67 10.36 3.26
CA ALA A 85 -6.98 10.57 3.86
C ALA A 85 -7.56 9.26 4.37
N GLU A 86 -8.23 9.30 5.53
CA GLU A 86 -8.81 8.12 6.18
C GLU A 86 -9.65 7.25 5.23
N LYS A 87 -10.42 7.86 4.34
CA LYS A 87 -11.25 7.17 3.34
C LYS A 87 -10.48 6.31 2.32
N TYR A 88 -9.16 6.44 2.23
CA TYR A 88 -8.32 5.63 1.34
C TYR A 88 -7.51 4.57 2.10
N MET A 89 -7.58 4.56 3.42
CA MET A 89 -6.95 3.56 4.27
C MET A 89 -7.92 2.39 4.48
N SER A 90 -7.38 1.19 4.65
CA SER A 90 -8.16 0.07 5.17
C SER A 90 -8.63 0.37 6.60
N PRO A 91 -9.91 0.13 6.94
CA PRO A 91 -10.40 0.24 8.31
C PRO A 91 -9.63 -0.65 9.28
N GLU A 92 -9.23 -1.85 8.84
CA GLU A 92 -8.45 -2.80 9.64
C GLU A 92 -7.08 -2.21 10.02
N LEU A 93 -6.38 -1.57 9.08
CA LEU A 93 -5.10 -0.91 9.36
C LEU A 93 -5.25 0.22 10.39
N ILE A 94 -6.34 0.99 10.30
CA ILE A 94 -6.62 2.07 11.27
C ILE A 94 -6.87 1.50 12.67
N VAL A 95 -7.65 0.43 12.77
CA VAL A 95 -7.93 -0.24 14.05
C VAL A 95 -6.63 -0.77 14.66
N MET A 96 -5.79 -1.46 13.88
CA MET A 96 -4.50 -1.96 14.34
C MET A 96 -3.61 -0.83 14.86
N TYR A 97 -3.51 0.28 14.14
CA TYR A 97 -2.72 1.43 14.58
C TYR A 97 -3.21 2.03 15.91
N LYS A 98 -4.54 2.13 16.10
CA LYS A 98 -5.13 2.70 17.31
C LYS A 98 -5.10 1.77 18.53
N SER A 99 -4.85 0.48 18.30
CA SER A 99 -4.86 -0.55 19.36
C SER A 99 -3.46 -0.85 19.92
N GLY A 100 -2.41 -0.32 19.30
CA GLY A 100 -1.04 -0.32 19.83
C GLY A 100 -0.73 0.97 20.57
#